data_AF-A0A9E1P812-F1
#
_entry.id   AF-A0A9E1P812-F1
#
_cell.length_a   1.000
_cell.length_b   1.000
_cell.length_c   1.000
_cell.angle_alpha   90.00
_cell.angle_beta   90.00
_cell.angle_gamma   90.00
#
_symmetry.space_group_name_H-M   'P 1'
#
loop_
_entity.id
_entity.type
_entity.pdbx_description
1 polymer ?
#
loop_
_entity_poly.entity_id
_entity_poly.type
_entity_poly.pdbx_seq_one_letter_code
_entity_poly.pdbx_strand_id
1 'polypeptide(L)' 'MNLEHFFNPNSIAIIGASTNIKVINGKPLHYLKKHGFQGAVYPVNPKYTEINRIT' A
#
# COMPACT_ATOMS: atom_id res chain seq x y z
N MET A 1 -17.89 -9.20 16.22
CA MET A 1 -16.56 -8.74 15.74
C MET A 1 -16.79 -7.67 14.70
N ASN A 2 -16.20 -6.48 14.85
CA ASN A 2 -16.35 -5.38 13.90
C ASN A 2 -15.15 -5.39 12.92
N LEU A 3 -15.43 -5.40 11.62
CA LEU A 3 -14.43 -5.46 10.54
C LEU A 3 -14.46 -4.20 9.65
N GLU A 4 -15.11 -3.12 10.08
CA GLU A 4 -15.23 -1.89 9.29
C GLU A 4 -13.88 -1.37 8.82
N HIS A 5 -12.85 -1.39 9.66
CA HIS A 5 -11.51 -0.93 9.28
C HIS A 5 -10.79 -1.83 8.28
N PHE A 6 -11.24 -3.08 8.11
CA PHE A 6 -10.66 -3.98 7.12
C PHE A 6 -11.25 -3.73 5.73
N PHE A 7 -12.56 -3.52 5.64
CA PHE A 7 -13.26 -3.31 4.36
C PHE A 7 -13.32 -1.84 3.93
N ASN A 8 -13.37 -0.90 4.89
CA ASN A 8 -13.50 0.54 4.68
C ASN A 8 -12.38 1.35 5.38
N PRO A 9 -11.09 1.07 5.11
CA PRO A 9 -10.00 1.83 5.73
C PRO A 9 -9.90 3.25 5.16
N ASN A 10 -9.68 4.25 6.04
CA ASN A 10 -9.27 5.60 5.63
C ASN A 10 -7.81 5.66 5.16
N SER A 11 -6.99 4.70 5.61
CA SER A 11 -5.57 4.63 5.28
C SER A 11 -5.03 3.21 5.39
N ILE A 12 -4.01 2.87 4.60
CA ILE A 12 -3.36 1.56 4.58
C ILE A 12 -1.83 1.73 4.64
N ALA A 13 -1.19 1.04 5.58
CA ALA A 13 0.27 0.88 5.59
C ALA A 13 0.66 -0.47 4.96
N ILE A 14 1.62 -0.46 4.03
CA ILE A 14 2.14 -1.68 3.39
C ILE A 14 3.54 -1.95 3.90
N ILE A 15 3.67 -2.88 4.83
CA ILE A 15 4.96 -3.29 5.39
C ILE A 15 5.70 -4.18 4.39
N GLY A 16 6.95 -3.83 4.11
CA GLY A 16 7.78 -4.53 3.13
C GLY A 16 7.47 -4.16 1.68
N ALA A 17 6.79 -3.02 1.45
CA ALA A 17 6.44 -2.53 0.12
C ALA A 17 7.63 -2.55 -0.85
N SER A 18 7.36 -2.88 -2.12
CA SER A 18 8.36 -2.87 -3.19
C SER A 18 7.86 -2.12 -4.40
N THR A 19 8.76 -1.46 -5.13
CA THR A 19 8.50 -0.91 -6.46
C THR A 19 8.41 -2.00 -7.54
N ASN A 20 8.90 -3.20 -7.27
CA ASN A 20 8.87 -4.31 -8.22
C ASN A 20 7.53 -5.06 -8.17
N ILE A 21 6.65 -4.79 -9.14
CA ILE A 21 5.35 -5.45 -9.26
C ILE A 21 5.41 -6.97 -9.48
N LYS A 22 6.56 -7.50 -9.93
CA LYS A 22 6.71 -8.95 -10.16
C LYS A 22 6.77 -9.76 -8.86
N VAL A 23 7.10 -9.13 -7.74
CA VAL A 23 7.13 -9.79 -6.42
C VAL A 23 5.84 -9.55 -5.65
N ILE A 24 5.53 -10.46 -4.71
CA ILE A 24 4.29 -10.39 -3.92
C ILE A 24 4.13 -9.05 -3.20
N ASN A 25 5.20 -8.48 -2.66
CA ASN A 25 5.17 -7.22 -1.92
C ASN A 25 5.00 -5.97 -2.81
N GLY A 26 5.12 -6.08 -4.14
CA GLY A 26 4.84 -4.98 -5.06
C GLY A 26 3.38 -4.91 -5.51
N LYS A 27 2.62 -5.99 -5.31
CA LYS A 27 1.22 -6.09 -5.74
C LYS A 27 0.24 -5.21 -4.94
N PRO A 28 0.33 -5.10 -3.60
CA PRO A 28 -0.66 -4.33 -2.83
C PRO A 28 -0.73 -2.87 -3.27
N LEU A 29 0.41 -2.19 -3.35
CA LEU A 29 0.46 -0.80 -3.77
C LEU A 29 -0.04 -0.62 -5.21
N HIS A 30 0.34 -1.53 -6.10
CA HIS A 30 -0.13 -1.50 -7.49
C HIS A 30 -1.65 -1.62 -7.57
N TYR A 31 -2.26 -2.58 -6.87
CA TYR A 31 -3.70 -2.82 -6.95
C TYR A 31 -4.53 -1.75 -6.23
N LEU A 32 -4.05 -1.23 -5.09
CA LEU A 32 -4.70 -0.08 -4.44
C LEU A 32 -4.76 1.12 -5.39
N LYS A 33 -3.67 1.43 -6.11
CA LYS A 33 -3.66 2.50 -7.11
C LYS A 33 -4.52 2.15 -8.33
N LYS A 34 -4.37 0.95 -8.90
CA LYS A 34 -5.08 0.49 -10.10
C LYS A 34 -6.60 0.50 -9.92
N HIS A 35 -7.08 0.14 -8.73
CA HIS A 35 -8.50 0.08 -8.41
C HIS A 35 -9.02 1.35 -7.73
N GLY A 36 -8.21 2.41 -7.65
CA GLY A 36 -8.67 3.73 -7.22
C GLY A 36 -8.99 3.84 -5.73
N PHE A 37 -8.23 3.18 -4.86
CA PHE A 37 -8.32 3.43 -3.43
C PHE A 37 -8.05 4.92 -3.13
N GLN A 38 -9.01 5.57 -2.47
CA GLN A 38 -8.98 7.02 -2.22
C GLN A 38 -8.34 7.41 -0.90
N GLY A 39 -8.13 6.44 0.00
CA GLY A 39 -7.47 6.67 1.28
C GLY A 39 -5.95 6.85 1.15
N ALA A 40 -5.32 7.26 2.24
CA ALA A 40 -3.86 7.42 2.28
C ALA A 40 -3.17 6.05 2.22
N VAL A 41 -2.07 5.96 1.45
CA VAL A 41 -1.27 4.73 1.35
C VAL A 41 0.16 5.04 1.77
N TYR A 42 0.65 4.33 2.78
CA TYR A 42 1.98 4.49 3.36
C TYR A 42 2.84 3.26 3.05
N PRO A 43 3.74 3.32 2.04
CA PRO A 43 4.66 2.23 1.78
C PRO A 43 5.82 2.26 2.80
N VAL A 44 6.00 1.16 3.56
CA VAL A 44 7.04 1.08 4.60
C VAL A 44 8.08 0.06 4.21
N ASN A 45 9.31 0.51 3.93
CA ASN A 45 10.44 -0.36 3.67
C ASN A 45 11.77 0.37 3.98
N PRO A 46 12.61 -0.12 4.91
CA PRO A 46 13.89 0.53 5.26
C PRO A 46 14.85 0.72 4.09
N LYS A 47 14.72 -0.09 3.03
CA LYS A 47 15.59 -0.04 1.85
C LYS A 47 15.24 1.13 0.91
N TYR A 48 14.01 1.64 0.96
CA TYR A 48 13.53 2.66 0.02
C TYR A 48 13.19 3.94 0.79
N THR A 49 13.83 5.05 0.43
CA THR A 49 13.52 6.38 0.99
C THR A 49 12.28 7.01 0.32
N GLU A 50 11.88 6.50 -0.84
CA GLU A 50 10.69 6.93 -1.58
C GLU A 50 10.16 5.76 -2.42
N ILE A 51 8.84 5.54 -2.42
CA ILE A 51 8.18 4.56 -3.30
C ILE A 51 7.04 5.27 -4.04
N ASN A 52 7.15 5.42 -5.36
CA ASN A 52 6.10 5.97 -6.21
C ASN A 52 5.56 7.37 -5.77
N ARG A 53 6.45 8.25 -5.29
CA ARG A 53 6.15 9.62 -4.85
C ARG A 53 5.20 9.76 -3.65
N ILE A 54 5.06 8.69 -2.89
CA ILE A 54 4.33 8.70 -1.63
C ILE A 54 5.22 8.06 -0.58
N THR A 55 5.49 8.82 0.47
CA THR A 55 6.15 8.36 1.69
C THR A 55 5.19 8.65 2.84
#